data_AF-A0A9X3E9D5-F1
#
_entry.id   AF-A0A9X3E9D5-F1
#
_cell.length_a   1.000
_cell.length_b   1.000
_cell.length_c   1.000
_cell.angle_alpha   90.00
_cell.angle_beta   90.00
_cell.angle_gamma   90.00
#
_symmetry.space_group_name_H-M   'P 1'
#
loop_
_entity.id
_entity.type
_entity.pdbx_description
1 polymer ?
#
loop_
_entity_poly.entity_id
_entity_poly.type
_entity_poly.pdbx_seq_one_letter_code
_entity_poly.pdbx_strand_id
1 'polypeptide(L)'
;MGLFADKEKIDLFQPTESETTFYIKSSKTTIRLDNKFLRISRGGLNNAILQGLDGEKSILLSTITAFQIKEPGVTTGYMQFIYPGSSDIKAGVWSAVKDENTIAFSKGEKSTILEIKNAIESKLK
;
A
#
# COMPACT_ATOMS: atom_id res chain seq x y z
N MET A 1 8.79 30.27 -34.33
CA MET A 1 7.88 30.52 -33.19
C MET A 1 6.77 29.48 -33.27
N GLY A 2 7.02 28.29 -32.72
CA GLY A 2 6.06 27.18 -32.72
C GLY A 2 5.81 26.81 -31.26
N LEU A 3 4.68 27.29 -30.75
CA LEU A 3 4.15 27.03 -29.41
C LEU A 3 3.85 25.53 -29.27
N PHE A 4 4.83 24.74 -28.86
CA PHE A 4 4.56 23.48 -28.19
C PHE A 4 4.68 23.77 -26.71
N ALA A 5 3.50 24.00 -26.14
CA ALA A 5 3.25 24.18 -24.72
C ALA A 5 4.06 23.16 -23.92
N ASP A 6 4.75 23.70 -22.93
CA ASP A 6 5.28 23.02 -21.76
C ASP A 6 4.36 21.83 -21.44
N LYS A 7 4.86 20.60 -21.64
CA LYS A 7 4.17 19.41 -21.16
C LYS A 7 4.20 19.54 -19.65
N GLU A 8 3.15 20.14 -19.07
CA GLU A 8 2.89 20.05 -17.64
C GLU A 8 3.04 18.56 -17.30
N LYS A 9 4.07 18.22 -16.52
CA LYS A 9 4.20 16.90 -15.95
C LYS A 9 3.02 16.76 -15.01
N ILE A 10 1.94 16.16 -15.51
CA ILE A 10 0.81 15.79 -14.69
C ILE A 10 1.31 14.61 -13.86
N ASP A 11 1.85 14.91 -12.68
CA ASP A 11 2.17 13.91 -11.68
C ASP A 11 0.86 13.23 -11.27
N LEU A 12 0.68 11.99 -11.73
CA LEU A 12 -0.51 11.17 -11.41
C LEU A 12 -0.58 10.80 -9.91
N PHE A 13 0.46 11.13 -9.16
CA PHE A 13 0.68 10.77 -7.76
C PHE A 13 0.89 12.04 -6.92
N GLN A 14 0.00 13.01 -7.06
CA GLN A 14 0.07 14.20 -6.21
C GLN A 14 -0.14 13.82 -4.74
N PRO A 15 0.81 14.14 -3.85
CA PRO A 15 0.63 13.93 -2.42
C PRO A 15 -0.49 14.85 -1.95
N THR A 16 -1.48 14.30 -1.27
CA THR A 16 -2.54 15.09 -0.64
C THR A 16 -2.06 15.64 0.70
N GLU A 17 -2.56 16.81 1.11
CA GLU A 17 -2.07 17.59 2.27
C GLU A 17 -2.17 16.87 3.65
N SER A 18 -2.67 15.64 3.70
CA SER A 18 -2.80 14.84 4.93
C SER A 18 -2.53 13.35 4.71
N GLU A 19 -1.56 13.01 3.85
CA GLU A 19 -1.16 11.62 3.66
C GLU A 19 -0.14 11.14 4.73
N THR A 20 -0.43 9.99 5.34
CA THR A 20 0.53 9.29 6.21
C THR A 20 1.23 8.21 5.39
N THR A 21 2.55 8.32 5.24
CA THR A 21 3.34 7.36 4.47
C THR A 21 4.08 6.39 5.39
N PHE A 22 3.92 5.09 5.14
CA PHE A 22 4.62 4.01 5.81
C PHE A 22 5.46 3.24 4.80
N TYR A 23 6.69 2.90 5.18
CA TYR A 23 7.59 2.13 4.33
C TYR A 23 7.95 0.79 4.96
N ILE A 24 7.68 -0.30 4.24
CA ILE A 24 8.03 -1.66 4.63
C ILE A 24 9.25 -2.09 3.82
N LYS A 25 10.38 -2.23 4.51
CA LYS A 25 11.66 -2.64 3.94
C LYS A 25 11.61 -4.08 3.44
N SER A 26 10.95 -4.99 4.16
CA SER A 26 10.92 -6.42 3.81
C SER A 26 10.26 -6.72 2.47
N SER A 27 9.24 -5.94 2.09
CA SER A 27 8.52 -6.09 0.82
C SER A 27 8.78 -4.95 -0.15
N LYS A 28 9.68 -4.01 0.19
CA LYS A 28 9.94 -2.77 -0.57
C LYS A 28 8.64 -2.07 -0.97
N THR A 29 7.68 -2.06 -0.05
CA THR A 29 6.31 -1.57 -0.28
C THR A 29 6.12 -0.27 0.50
N THR A 30 5.58 0.73 -0.18
CA THR A 30 5.19 2.02 0.40
C THR A 30 3.67 2.06 0.49
N ILE A 31 3.16 2.34 1.67
CA ILE A 31 1.73 2.50 1.93
C ILE A 31 1.52 3.98 2.19
N ARG A 32 0.68 4.63 1.39
CA ARG A 32 0.22 6.00 1.64
C ARG A 32 -1.24 5.94 2.04
N LEU A 33 -1.53 6.41 3.23
CA LEU A 33 -2.88 6.52 3.75
C LEU A 33 -3.32 7.98 3.69
N ASP A 34 -4.29 8.26 2.83
CA ASP A 34 -4.96 9.55 2.76
C ASP A 34 -6.28 9.52 3.55
N ASN A 35 -7.05 10.61 3.55
CA ASN A 35 -8.39 10.64 4.12
C ASN A 35 -9.40 9.80 3.32
N LYS A 36 -9.15 9.61 2.01
CA LYS A 36 -10.08 8.92 1.10
C LYS A 36 -9.54 7.61 0.53
N PHE A 37 -8.22 7.53 0.32
CA PHE A 37 -7.59 6.40 -0.37
C PHE A 37 -6.46 5.78 0.45
N LEU A 38 -6.41 4.46 0.44
CA LEU A 38 -5.24 3.66 0.80
C LEU A 38 -4.48 3.34 -0.49
N ARG A 39 -3.29 3.90 -0.65
CA ARG A 39 -2.43 3.67 -1.81
C ARG A 39 -1.32 2.72 -1.44
N ILE A 40 -1.14 1.66 -2.23
CA ILE A 40 -0.09 0.67 -2.04
C ILE A 40 0.79 0.72 -3.29
N SER A 41 2.06 1.03 -3.11
CA SER A 41 3.06 1.04 -4.17
C SER A 41 4.16 0.04 -3.84
N ARG A 42 4.45 -0.85 -4.79
CA ARG A 42 5.58 -1.80 -4.72
C ARG A 42 6.68 -1.26 -5.62
N GLY A 43 7.93 -1.21 -5.15
CA GLY A 43 9.02 -0.67 -5.98
C GLY A 43 10.20 -0.08 -5.22
N GLY A 44 10.15 -0.03 -3.89
CA GLY A 44 11.21 0.56 -3.07
C GLY A 44 11.26 2.09 -3.17
N LEU A 45 12.00 2.69 -2.23
CA LEU A 45 12.05 4.15 -2.02
C LEU A 45 12.54 4.95 -3.25
N ASN A 46 13.18 4.29 -4.23
CA ASN A 46 13.70 4.93 -5.45
C ASN A 46 12.69 4.97 -6.61
N ASN A 47 11.57 4.25 -6.52
CA ASN A 47 10.55 4.16 -7.58
C ASN A 47 9.30 5.00 -7.29
N ALA A 48 9.24 5.65 -6.12
CA ALA A 48 8.13 6.54 -5.76
C ALA A 48 8.15 7.89 -6.52
N ILE A 49 9.27 8.22 -7.17
CA ILE A 49 9.49 9.47 -7.93
C ILE A 49 9.76 9.18 -9.42
N LEU A 50 10.19 7.96 -9.76
CA LEU A 50 10.50 7.56 -11.13
C LEU A 50 9.65 6.35 -11.51
N GLN A 51 8.73 6.61 -12.43
CA GLN A 51 8.17 5.63 -13.36
C GLN A 51 7.10 4.68 -12.79
N GLY A 52 5.89 4.88 -13.30
CA GLY A 52 4.78 3.90 -13.28
C GLY A 52 5.10 2.64 -14.09
N LEU A 53 6.14 1.92 -13.68
CA LEU A 53 6.50 0.58 -14.16
C LEU A 53 5.98 -0.51 -13.21
N ASP A 54 5.92 -0.23 -11.90
CA ASP A 54 5.19 -1.01 -10.91
C ASP A 54 3.98 -0.17 -10.46
N GLY A 55 2.77 -0.62 -10.79
CA GLY A 55 1.54 0.14 -10.57
C GLY A 55 1.34 0.56 -9.11
N GLU A 56 0.83 1.77 -8.89
CA GLU A 56 0.27 2.16 -7.60
C GLU A 56 -1.20 1.75 -7.55
N LYS A 57 -1.57 1.00 -6.51
CA LYS A 57 -2.95 0.61 -6.29
C LYS A 57 -3.61 1.56 -5.31
N SER A 58 -4.57 2.34 -5.77
CA SER A 58 -5.44 3.17 -4.93
C SER A 58 -6.72 2.41 -4.57
N ILE A 59 -6.94 2.18 -3.28
CA ILE A 59 -8.13 1.51 -2.73
C ILE A 59 -8.93 2.56 -1.95
N LEU A 60 -10.25 2.66 -2.15
CA LEU A 60 -11.06 3.55 -1.32
C LEU A 60 -11.16 3.00 0.10
N LEU A 61 -10.87 3.84 1.09
CA LEU A 61 -10.98 3.45 2.51
C LEU A 61 -12.40 3.01 2.86
N SER A 62 -13.42 3.71 2.36
CA SER A 62 -14.83 3.37 2.58
C SER A 62 -15.25 2.00 2.01
N THR A 63 -14.45 1.43 1.10
CA THR A 63 -14.73 0.10 0.52
C THR A 63 -14.01 -1.04 1.23
N ILE A 64 -13.07 -0.72 2.14
CA ILE A 64 -12.35 -1.74 2.90
C ILE A 64 -13.33 -2.31 3.93
N THR A 65 -13.69 -3.58 3.75
CA THR A 65 -14.63 -4.29 4.62
C THR A 65 -13.93 -5.00 5.76
N ALA A 66 -12.70 -5.45 5.54
CA ALA A 66 -11.89 -6.11 6.56
C ALA A 66 -10.40 -6.06 6.21
N PHE A 67 -9.56 -6.41 7.19
CA PHE A 67 -8.15 -6.68 6.97
C PHE A 67 -7.79 -8.01 7.66
N GLN A 68 -6.93 -8.80 7.04
CA GLN A 68 -6.39 -10.03 7.61
C GLN A 68 -4.93 -9.82 7.95
N ILE A 69 -4.54 -10.12 9.18
CA ILE A 69 -3.14 -10.02 9.62
C ILE A 69 -2.69 -11.40 10.04
N LYS A 70 -1.57 -11.84 9.47
CA LYS A 70 -0.85 -13.04 9.91
C LYS A 70 0.51 -12.64 10.44
N GLU A 71 0.73 -12.95 11.72
CA GLU A 71 1.99 -12.61 12.37
C GLU A 71 3.19 -13.38 11.78
N PRO A 72 4.35 -12.71 11.64
CA PRO A 72 5.60 -13.37 11.29
C PRO A 72 6.08 -14.26 12.45
N GLY A 73 6.21 -15.55 12.16
CA GLY A 73 6.81 -16.56 13.03
C GLY A 73 8.23 -16.90 12.55
N VAL A 74 8.42 -18.12 12.05
CA VAL A 74 9.65 -18.56 11.35
C VAL A 74 9.71 -17.99 9.92
N THR A 75 8.54 -17.79 9.31
CA THR A 75 8.38 -17.18 7.98
C THR A 75 7.98 -15.71 8.08
N THR A 76 7.93 -15.02 6.94
CA THR A 76 7.34 -13.68 6.84
C THR A 76 5.85 -13.69 7.21
N GLY A 77 5.39 -12.58 7.77
CA GLY A 77 3.99 -12.31 8.03
C GLY A 77 3.39 -11.49 6.89
N TYR A 78 2.08 -11.30 6.93
CA TYR A 78 1.41 -10.48 5.93
C TYR A 78 0.16 -9.79 6.48
N MET A 79 -0.16 -8.64 5.91
CA MET A 79 -1.40 -7.91 6.12
C MET A 79 -2.12 -7.79 4.78
N GLN A 80 -3.31 -8.38 4.65
CA GLN A 80 -4.11 -8.33 3.43
C GLN A 80 -5.35 -7.47 3.64
N PHE A 81 -5.65 -6.59 2.69
CA PHE A 81 -6.89 -5.82 2.68
C PHE A 81 -7.99 -6.55 1.92
N ILE A 82 -9.18 -6.58 2.52
CA ILE A 82 -10.37 -7.21 1.97
C ILE A 82 -11.38 -6.11 1.63
N TYR A 83 -11.84 -6.11 0.40
CA TYR A 83 -12.84 -5.17 -0.13
C TYR A 83 -13.67 -5.89 -1.21
N PRO A 84 -14.87 -5.38 -1.59
CA PRO A 84 -15.69 -6.02 -2.62
C PRO A 84 -14.90 -6.23 -3.92
N GLY A 85 -14.76 -7.49 -4.35
CA GLY A 85 -13.97 -7.87 -5.52
C GLY A 85 -12.50 -8.21 -5.26
N SER A 86 -12.00 -8.07 -4.02
CA SER A 86 -10.68 -8.59 -3.65
C SER A 86 -10.70 -10.11 -3.58
N SER A 87 -9.73 -10.77 -4.22
CA SER A 87 -9.58 -12.23 -4.08
C SER A 87 -9.02 -12.57 -2.70
N ASP A 88 -9.80 -13.30 -1.91
CA ASP A 88 -9.36 -13.82 -0.62
C ASP A 88 -8.31 -14.92 -0.85
N ILE A 89 -7.10 -14.74 -0.33
CA ILE A 89 -6.03 -15.71 -0.55
C ILE A 89 -6.05 -16.75 0.54
N LYS A 90 -6.65 -17.87 0.19
CA LYS A 90 -6.71 -19.06 1.03
C LYS A 90 -5.45 -19.94 0.96
N ALA A 91 -4.49 -19.59 0.09
CA ALA A 91 -3.37 -20.45 -0.30
C ALA A 91 -2.07 -20.26 0.54
N GLY A 92 -2.18 -19.80 1.78
CA GLY A 92 -1.05 -19.69 2.71
C GLY A 92 -0.09 -18.51 2.45
N VAL A 93 0.96 -18.41 3.27
CA VAL A 93 1.88 -17.25 3.32
C VAL A 93 2.53 -16.98 1.96
N TRP A 94 3.02 -18.02 1.28
CA TRP A 94 3.75 -17.89 0.02
C TRP A 94 2.92 -17.32 -1.14
N SER A 95 1.62 -17.58 -1.14
CA SER A 95 0.69 -17.02 -2.12
C SER A 95 0.26 -15.61 -1.71
N ALA A 96 0.03 -15.39 -0.41
CA ALA A 96 -0.35 -14.08 0.11
C ALA A 96 0.74 -13.03 -0.15
N VAL A 97 2.03 -13.35 0.06
CA VAL A 97 3.11 -12.37 -0.19
C VAL A 97 3.25 -11.94 -1.66
N LYS A 98 2.71 -12.71 -2.61
CA LYS A 98 2.74 -12.36 -4.03
C LYS A 98 1.60 -11.43 -4.45
N ASP A 99 0.53 -11.39 -3.68
CA ASP A 99 -0.71 -10.70 -4.04
C ASP A 99 -0.68 -9.22 -3.80
N GLU A 100 -1.18 -8.44 -4.75
CA GLU A 100 -1.13 -6.98 -4.77
C GLU A 100 -1.91 -6.31 -3.63
N ASN A 101 -2.84 -7.03 -2.99
CA ASN A 101 -3.62 -6.52 -1.86
C ASN A 101 -2.97 -6.83 -0.52
N THR A 102 -1.78 -7.44 -0.55
CA THR A 102 -1.10 -7.96 0.63
C THR A 102 0.23 -7.25 0.85
N ILE A 103 0.45 -6.80 2.08
CA ILE A 103 1.71 -6.23 2.54
C ILE A 103 2.44 -7.32 3.32
N ALA A 104 3.52 -7.84 2.76
CA ALA A 104 4.40 -8.76 3.47
C ALA A 104 5.33 -7.99 4.41
N PHE A 105 5.52 -8.49 5.63
CA PHE A 105 6.35 -7.83 6.63
C PHE A 105 7.13 -8.84 7.48
N SER A 106 8.26 -8.37 8.01
CA SER A 106 9.13 -9.14 8.90
C SER A 106 8.83 -8.84 10.38
N LYS A 107 9.40 -9.65 11.29
CA LYS A 107 9.20 -9.47 12.74
C LYS A 107 9.62 -8.09 13.26
N GLY A 108 10.62 -7.45 12.62
CA GLY A 108 11.07 -6.10 12.98
C GLY A 108 10.13 -4.97 12.55
N GLU A 109 9.17 -5.26 11.66
CA GLU A 109 8.22 -4.26 11.11
C GLU A 109 6.82 -4.43 11.71
N LYS A 110 6.67 -5.29 12.73
CA LYS A 110 5.41 -5.48 13.46
C LYS A 110 4.84 -4.15 13.96
N SER A 111 5.69 -3.27 14.50
CA SER A 111 5.26 -1.96 14.99
C SER A 111 4.66 -1.10 13.89
N THR A 112 5.31 -1.03 12.72
CA THR A 112 4.82 -0.28 11.56
C THR A 112 3.48 -0.82 11.05
N ILE A 113 3.29 -2.13 11.05
CA ILE A 113 2.01 -2.76 10.68
C ILE A 113 0.91 -2.42 11.69
N LEU A 114 1.24 -2.36 12.98
CA LEU A 114 0.30 -1.93 14.02
C LEU A 114 -0.07 -0.45 13.85
N GLU A 115 0.88 0.40 13.49
CA GLU A 115 0.63 1.81 13.18
C GLU A 115 -0.28 1.97 11.96
N ILE A 116 -0.02 1.22 10.88
CA ILE A 116 -0.88 1.20 9.68
C ILE A 116 -2.30 0.76 10.06
N LYS A 117 -2.43 -0.31 10.84
CA LYS A 117 -3.73 -0.81 11.33
C LYS A 117 -4.47 0.30 12.09
N ASN A 118 -3.82 0.90 13.09
CA ASN A 118 -4.44 1.92 13.92
C ASN A 118 -4.80 3.17 13.11
N ALA A 119 -3.96 3.57 12.15
CA ALA A 119 -4.23 4.69 11.27
C ALA A 119 -5.46 4.45 10.40
N ILE A 120 -5.61 3.24 9.85
CA ILE A 120 -6.78 2.84 9.06
C ILE A 120 -8.04 2.78 9.94
N GLU A 121 -7.98 2.15 11.11
CA GLU A 121 -9.13 2.06 12.04
C GLU A 121 -9.59 3.44 12.53
N SER A 122 -8.65 4.38 12.73
CA SER A 122 -8.97 5.76 13.09
C SER A 122 -9.72 6.50 11.98
N LYS A 123 -9.47 6.16 10.71
CA LYS A 123 -10.13 6.76 9.53
C LYS A 123 -11.43 6.06 9.13
N LEU A 124 -11.66 4.82 9.59
CA LEU A 124 -12.90 4.07 9.37
C LEU A 124 -14.01 4.42 10.39
N LYS A 125 -13.65 5.08 11.51
CA LYS A 125 -14.58 5.61 12.51
C LYS A 125 -15.28 6.88 12.02
#